data_AF-A0A8X6RUR9-F1
#
_entry.id   AF-A0A8X6RUR9-F1
#
_cell.length_a   1.000
_cell.length_b   1.000
_cell.length_c   1.000
_cell.angle_alpha   90.00
_cell.angle_beta   90.00
_cell.angle_gamma   90.00
#
_symmetry.space_group_name_H-M   'P 1'
#
loop_
_entity.id
_entity.type
_entity.pdbx_description
1 polymer ?
#
loop_
_entity_poly.entity_id
_entity_poly.type
_entity_poly.pdbx_seq_one_letter_code
_entity_poly.pdbx_strand_id
1 'polypeptide(L)'
;MHVKSVDSSNVLPLVREGRESVEDDKRSRRPQTSSIAENIVKVSEAARMKRPQTIAEIYSATCQWIPTKDLNMHRVSQHIVPSMLNKDQSVDEIKRASQVEQKEMAKNGFQKCFDDL
;
A
#
# COMPACT_ATOMS: atom_id res chain seq x y z
N MET A 1 -27.11 -39.59 8.90
CA MET A 1 -26.49 -38.57 8.03
C MET A 1 -27.41 -38.38 6.83
N HIS A 2 -27.99 -37.20 6.67
CA HIS A 2 -28.96 -36.94 5.60
C HIS A 2 -28.21 -36.31 4.43
N VAL A 3 -27.89 -37.11 3.41
CA VAL A 3 -27.25 -36.64 2.18
C VAL A 3 -28.38 -36.05 1.33
N LYS A 4 -28.38 -34.73 1.10
CA LYS A 4 -29.36 -34.13 0.19
C LYS A 4 -29.14 -34.73 -1.20
N SER A 5 -30.15 -35.44 -1.72
CA SER A 5 -30.18 -35.88 -3.10
C SER A 5 -30.09 -34.66 -4.01
N VAL A 6 -29.06 -34.59 -4.85
CA VAL A 6 -29.00 -33.59 -5.92
C VAL A 6 -29.99 -34.07 -6.99
N ASP A 7 -31.05 -33.30 -7.23
CA ASP A 7 -32.06 -33.62 -8.24
C ASP A 7 -31.38 -33.76 -9.62
N SER A 8 -31.66 -34.86 -10.32
CA SER A 8 -31.13 -35.16 -11.66
C SER A 8 -31.58 -34.16 -12.75
N SER A 9 -32.55 -33.30 -12.44
CA SER A 9 -32.95 -32.15 -13.27
C SER A 9 -31.98 -30.97 -13.17
N ASN A 10 -31.09 -30.95 -12.16
CA ASN A 10 -30.00 -30.00 -12.01
C ASN A 10 -28.66 -30.52 -12.55
N VAL A 11 -28.66 -31.59 -13.37
CA VAL A 11 -27.53 -31.85 -14.28
C VAL A 11 -27.55 -30.70 -15.29
N LEU A 12 -26.84 -29.64 -14.93
CA LEU A 12 -26.92 -28.30 -15.53
C LEU A 12 -26.84 -28.41 -17.06
N PRO A 13 -27.63 -27.64 -17.83
CA PRO A 13 -27.47 -27.51 -19.28
C PRO A 13 -26.01 -27.30 -19.71
N LEU A 14 -25.22 -26.70 -18.81
CA LEU A 14 -23.77 -26.51 -18.90
C LEU A 14 -22.97 -27.79 -19.18
N VAL A 15 -23.36 -28.96 -18.66
CA VAL A 15 -22.69 -30.25 -18.93
C VAL A 15 -22.95 -30.69 -20.37
N ARG A 16 -24.12 -30.39 -20.92
CA ARG A 16 -24.45 -30.64 -22.34
C ARG A 16 -23.76 -29.65 -23.28
N GLU A 17 -23.45 -28.45 -22.79
CA GLU A 17 -22.68 -27.42 -23.49
C GLU A 17 -21.15 -27.64 -23.41
N GLY A 18 -20.69 -28.74 -22.80
CA GLY A 18 -19.28 -29.11 -22.77
C GLY A 18 -18.43 -28.29 -21.80
N ARG A 19 -19.04 -27.65 -20.79
CA ARG A 19 -18.27 -27.00 -19.73
C ARG A 19 -17.61 -28.04 -18.83
N GLU A 20 -16.28 -28.02 -18.84
CA GLU A 20 -15.43 -28.80 -17.93
C GLU A 20 -15.07 -28.03 -16.66
N SER A 21 -15.29 -26.70 -16.65
CA SER A 21 -15.02 -25.88 -15.47
C SER A 21 -16.04 -26.13 -14.37
N VAL A 22 -15.53 -26.44 -13.18
CA VAL A 22 -16.32 -26.61 -11.95
C VAL A 22 -16.60 -25.25 -11.27
N GLU A 23 -15.89 -24.19 -11.69
CA GLU A 23 -16.01 -22.87 -11.07
C GLU A 23 -17.31 -22.17 -11.47
N ASP A 24 -17.89 -21.45 -10.50
CA ASP A 24 -19.06 -20.59 -10.72
C ASP A 24 -18.73 -19.46 -11.69
N ASP A 25 -19.65 -19.19 -12.63
CA ASP A 25 -19.60 -17.99 -13.46
C ASP A 25 -19.58 -16.72 -12.61
N LYS A 26 -18.97 -15.66 -13.16
CA LYS A 26 -18.97 -14.34 -12.53
C LYS A 26 -20.41 -13.86 -12.32
N ARG A 27 -20.88 -13.97 -11.09
CA ARG A 27 -22.17 -13.42 -10.67
C ARG A 27 -22.09 -11.91 -10.63
N SER A 28 -23.14 -11.23 -11.10
CA SER A 28 -23.27 -9.79 -10.94
C SER A 28 -23.28 -9.44 -9.45
N ARG A 29 -22.36 -8.56 -9.03
CA ARG A 29 -22.32 -8.07 -7.66
C ARG A 29 -23.21 -6.84 -7.51
N ARG A 30 -23.60 -6.55 -6.27
CA ARG A 30 -24.23 -5.26 -5.94
C ARG A 30 -23.28 -4.11 -6.31
N PRO A 31 -23.74 -3.08 -7.02
CA PRO A 31 -22.89 -1.93 -7.33
C PRO A 31 -22.48 -1.23 -6.03
N GLN A 32 -21.18 -1.00 -5.87
CA GLN A 32 -20.65 -0.22 -4.75
C GLN A 32 -20.68 1.27 -5.13
N THR A 33 -21.38 2.06 -4.34
CA THR A 33 -21.49 3.52 -4.54
C THR A 33 -20.32 4.30 -3.94
N SER A 34 -19.54 3.69 -3.03
CA SER A 34 -18.41 4.35 -2.39
C SER A 34 -17.19 4.45 -3.33
N SER A 35 -16.93 3.43 -4.15
CA SER A 35 -15.71 3.30 -4.96
C SER A 35 -15.81 3.95 -6.35
N ILE A 36 -16.55 5.05 -6.46
CA ILE A 36 -16.63 5.86 -7.68
C ILE A 36 -15.30 6.60 -7.86
N ALA A 37 -14.85 6.77 -9.12
CA ALA A 37 -13.57 7.42 -9.45
C ALA A 37 -13.38 8.78 -8.76
N GLU A 38 -14.43 9.60 -8.68
CA GLU A 38 -14.39 10.89 -7.97
C GLU A 38 -14.08 10.76 -6.48
N ASN A 39 -14.65 9.75 -5.80
CA ASN A 39 -14.40 9.52 -4.39
C ASN A 39 -12.99 8.99 -4.16
N ILE A 40 -12.46 8.18 -5.08
CA ILE A 40 -11.08 7.70 -5.04
C ILE A 40 -10.11 8.88 -5.06
N VAL A 41 -10.33 9.84 -5.97
CA VAL A 41 -9.51 11.05 -6.07
C VAL A 41 -9.56 11.85 -4.76
N LYS A 42 -10.77 12.14 -4.26
CA LYS A 42 -10.96 12.89 -3.00
C LYS A 42 -10.26 12.24 -1.80
N VAL A 43 -10.40 10.92 -1.64
CA VAL A 43 -9.73 10.17 -0.56
C VAL A 43 -8.22 10.20 -0.73
N SER A 44 -7.72 10.08 -1.96
CA SER A 44 -6.28 10.10 -2.25
C SER A 44 -5.64 11.45 -1.94
N GLU A 45 -6.32 12.55 -2.27
CA GLU A 45 -5.86 13.91 -1.99
C GLU A 45 -5.85 14.18 -0.48
N ALA A 46 -6.95 13.87 0.19
CA ALA A 46 -7.07 14.06 1.64
C ALA A 46 -5.99 13.28 2.41
N ALA A 47 -5.71 12.02 2.03
CA ALA A 47 -4.68 11.20 2.66
C ALA A 47 -3.25 11.73 2.44
N ARG A 48 -2.98 12.44 1.34
CA ARG A 48 -1.66 13.02 1.04
C ARG A 48 -1.43 14.34 1.75
N MET A 49 -2.47 15.14 1.98
CA MET A 49 -2.36 16.45 2.64
C MET A 49 -1.87 16.35 4.08
N LYS A 50 -2.30 15.32 4.83
CA LYS A 50 -1.85 15.10 6.21
C LYS A 50 -1.69 13.62 6.47
N ARG A 51 -0.44 13.17 6.43
CA ARG A 51 -0.08 11.74 6.54
C ARG A 51 -0.57 11.05 7.83
N PRO A 52 -0.50 11.66 9.03
CA PRO A 52 -1.08 11.06 10.23
C PRO A 52 -2.51 11.53 10.45
N GLN A 53 -3.46 10.75 9.94
CA GLN A 53 -4.90 10.97 10.13
C GLN A 53 -5.59 9.64 10.42
N THR A 54 -6.68 9.70 11.19
CA THR A 54 -7.50 8.51 11.44
C THR A 54 -8.49 8.29 10.31
N ILE A 55 -8.93 7.05 10.11
CA ILE A 55 -9.89 6.67 9.05
C ILE A 55 -11.13 7.58 9.09
N ALA A 56 -11.70 7.78 10.28
CA ALA A 56 -12.91 8.57 10.50
C ALA A 56 -12.74 10.08 10.19
N GLU A 57 -11.51 10.60 10.27
CA GLU A 57 -11.24 12.01 9.92
C GLU A 57 -11.26 12.25 8.41
N ILE A 58 -10.89 11.23 7.62
CA ILE A 58 -10.71 11.36 6.17
C ILE A 58 -11.99 10.91 5.43
N TYR A 59 -12.59 9.80 5.87
CA TYR A 59 -13.71 9.18 5.18
C TYR A 59 -14.55 8.28 6.13
N SER A 60 -15.77 7.95 5.72
CA SER A 60 -16.62 7.02 6.48
C SER A 60 -16.10 5.59 6.40
N ALA A 61 -16.31 4.76 7.42
CA ALA A 61 -15.81 3.37 7.44
C ALA A 61 -16.16 2.54 6.19
N THR A 62 -17.24 2.87 5.48
CA THR A 62 -17.63 2.24 4.20
C THR A 62 -16.66 2.49 3.05
N CYS A 63 -15.84 3.53 3.12
CA CYS A 63 -14.81 3.88 2.15
C CYS A 63 -13.44 3.26 2.46
N GLN A 64 -13.32 2.42 3.51
CA GLN A 64 -12.05 1.74 3.87
C GLN A 64 -11.49 0.85 2.74
N TRP A 65 -12.35 0.38 1.86
CA TRP A 65 -11.95 -0.38 0.68
C TRP A 65 -11.02 0.42 -0.22
N ILE A 66 -11.29 1.72 -0.42
CA ILE A 66 -10.55 2.59 -1.34
C ILE A 66 -9.05 2.65 -1.00
N PRO A 67 -8.63 3.08 0.20
CA PRO A 67 -7.21 3.12 0.50
C PRO A 67 -6.58 1.74 0.53
N THR A 68 -7.28 0.71 1.02
CA THR A 68 -6.68 -0.61 1.23
C THR A 68 -6.54 -1.41 -0.07
N LYS A 69 -7.53 -1.33 -0.97
CA LYS A 69 -7.61 -2.16 -2.19
C LYS A 69 -7.31 -1.36 -3.44
N ASP A 70 -7.89 -0.17 -3.60
CA ASP A 70 -7.72 0.62 -4.83
C ASP A 70 -6.39 1.37 -4.83
N LEU A 71 -6.00 1.95 -3.68
CA LEU A 71 -4.74 2.71 -3.54
C LEU A 71 -3.59 1.90 -2.93
N ASN A 72 -3.86 0.67 -2.48
CA ASN A 72 -2.90 -0.23 -1.81
C ASN A 72 -2.08 0.45 -0.69
N MET A 73 -2.75 1.28 0.10
CA MET A 73 -2.21 1.96 1.28
C MET A 73 -2.38 1.08 2.51
N HIS A 74 -1.36 1.09 3.37
CA HIS A 74 -1.35 0.36 4.63
C HIS A 74 -1.18 1.33 5.81
N ARG A 75 -1.70 0.93 6.97
CA ARG A 75 -1.52 1.68 8.21
C ARG A 75 -0.06 1.56 8.65
N VAL A 76 0.59 2.70 8.87
CA VAL A 76 1.98 2.78 9.37
C VAL A 76 1.99 3.62 10.64
N SER A 77 2.69 3.16 11.67
CA SER A 77 2.92 3.96 12.89
C SER A 77 3.98 5.04 12.63
N GLN A 78 3.87 6.16 13.34
CA GLN A 78 4.96 7.14 13.35
C GLN A 78 6.20 6.55 14.03
N HIS A 79 7.38 6.92 13.54
CA HIS A 79 8.64 6.59 14.19
C HIS A 79 8.92 7.60 15.31
N ILE A 80 9.47 7.12 16.43
CA ILE A 80 9.87 7.99 17.54
C ILE A 80 11.22 8.61 17.18
N VAL A 81 11.32 9.93 17.23
CA VAL A 81 12.56 10.67 16.95
C VAL A 81 13.24 11.10 18.26
N PRO A 82 14.58 11.13 18.35
CA PRO A 82 15.29 11.49 19.58
C PRO A 82 15.05 12.92 20.07
N SER A 83 14.95 13.87 19.15
CA SER A 83 14.73 15.29 19.46
C SER A 83 14.11 16.03 18.27
N MET A 84 13.46 17.15 18.55
CA MET A 84 12.96 18.07 17.53
C MET A 84 14.04 19.11 17.24
N LEU A 85 14.56 19.11 16.01
CA LEU A 85 15.63 20.00 15.59
C LEU A 85 15.09 21.32 15.06
N ASN A 86 15.76 22.40 15.44
CA ASN A 86 15.58 23.71 14.80
C ASN A 86 16.33 23.77 13.46
N LYS A 87 16.01 24.78 12.63
CA LYS A 87 16.60 24.93 11.29
C LYS A 87 18.13 24.97 11.33
N ASP A 88 18.71 25.73 12.24
CA ASP A 88 20.18 25.87 12.35
C ASP A 88 20.83 24.55 12.77
N GLN A 89 20.20 23.83 13.72
CA GLN A 89 20.68 22.52 14.17
C GLN A 89 20.64 21.49 13.04
N SER A 90 19.58 21.50 12.21
CA SER A 90 19.48 20.63 11.04
C SER A 90 20.57 20.93 10.01
N VAL A 91 20.85 22.20 9.73
CA VAL A 91 21.93 22.61 8.83
C VAL A 91 23.28 22.16 9.35
N ASP A 92 23.53 22.30 10.65
CA ASP A 92 24.78 21.88 11.27
C ASP A 92 24.96 20.36 11.26
N GLU A 93 23.89 19.59 11.49
CA GLU A 93 23.92 18.13 11.35
C GLU A 93 24.23 17.69 9.92
N ILE A 94 23.59 18.32 8.92
CA ILE A 94 23.86 18.03 7.49
C ILE A 94 25.33 18.34 7.15
N LYS A 95 25.86 19.48 7.62
CA LYS A 95 27.28 19.84 7.40
C LYS A 95 28.23 18.82 8.04
N ARG A 96 27.95 18.39 9.27
CA ARG A 96 28.76 17.37 9.96
C ARG A 96 28.73 16.05 9.20
N ALA A 97 27.55 15.60 8.77
CA ALA A 97 27.41 14.38 7.98
C ALA A 97 28.21 14.47 6.68
N SER A 98 28.08 15.57 5.92
CA SER A 98 28.82 15.77 4.67
C SER A 98 30.34 15.79 4.86
N GLN A 99 30.85 16.38 5.95
CA GLN A 99 32.28 16.35 6.27
C GLN A 99 32.79 14.95 6.60
N VAL A 100 31.98 14.13 7.29
CA VAL A 100 32.31 12.74 7.57
C VAL A 100 32.42 11.96 6.26
N GLU A 101 31.43 12.09 5.38
CA GLU A 101 31.44 11.45 4.06
C GLU A 101 32.65 11.87 3.22
N GLN A 102 33.00 13.16 3.18
CA GLN A 102 34.18 13.64 2.45
C GLN A 102 35.49 13.06 2.99
N LYS A 103 35.62 12.94 4.32
CA LYS A 103 36.80 12.33 4.95
C LYS A 103 36.86 10.82 4.66
N GLU A 104 35.72 10.13 4.64
CA GLU A 104 35.66 8.72 4.27
C GLU A 104 36.01 8.50 2.80
N MET A 105 35.49 9.33 1.89
CA MET A 105 35.85 9.29 0.47
C MET A 105 37.36 9.56 0.25
N ALA A 106 37.94 10.52 0.96
CA ALA A 106 39.38 10.77 0.90
C ALA A 106 40.19 9.55 1.38
N LYS A 107 39.83 8.96 2.52
CA LYS A 107 40.49 7.74 3.05
C LYS A 107 40.37 6.56 2.09
N ASN A 108 39.19 6.34 1.50
CA ASN A 108 38.97 5.28 0.54
C ASN A 108 39.72 5.52 -0.79
N GLY A 109 39.85 6.78 -1.20
CA GLY A 109 40.69 7.16 -2.34
C GLY A 109 42.18 6.90 -2.08
N PHE A 110 42.68 7.25 -0.89
CA PHE A 110 44.06 6.95 -0.48
C PHE A 110 44.31 5.44 -0.40
N GLN A 111 43.38 4.65 0.13
CA GLN A 111 43.52 3.19 0.20
C GLN A 111 43.58 2.56 -1.19
N LYS A 112 42.70 2.97 -2.13
CA LYS A 112 42.75 2.49 -3.51
C LYS A 112 44.08 2.79 -4.21
N CYS A 113 44.62 3.99 -4.03
CA CYS A 113 45.93 4.34 -4.57
C CYS A 113 47.09 3.52 -3.98
N PHE A 114 46.92 2.93 -2.78
CA PHE A 114 47.91 2.06 -2.15
C PHE A 114 47.78 0.61 -2.63
N ASP A 115 46.56 0.14 -2.92
CA ASP A 115 46.30 -1.21 -3.41
C ASP A 115 46.65 -1.40 -4.91
N ASP A 116 46.77 -0.29 -5.66
CA ASP A 116 47.13 -0.28 -7.10
C ASP A 116 48.65 -0.14 -7.37
N LEU A 117 49.50 -0.20 -6.32
CA LEU A 117 50.97 -0.12 -6.38
C LEU A 117 51.61 -1.50 -6.15
#